data_AF-A0A7R9Q2I3-F1
#
_entry.id   AF-A0A7R9Q2I3-F1
#
_cell.length_a   1.000
_cell.length_b   1.000
_cell.length_c   1.000
_cell.angle_alpha   90.00
_cell.angle_beta   90.00
_cell.angle_gamma   90.00
#
_symmetry.space_group_name_H-M   'P 1'
#
loop_
_entity.id
_entity.type
_entity.pdbx_description
1 polymer ?
#
loop_
_entity_poly.entity_id
_entity_poly.type
_entity_poly.pdbx_seq_one_letter_code
_entity_poly.pdbx_strand_id
1 'polypeptide(L)'
;QLYHSQANTSKIFQFYVQQMNLQGILKTDDLITRFFRLSTEMCVELCYRILNTAAQTPGSSNIIDVRSKCFHTLDAFTHLIVMLVKHSGSSTAASGAASETTAKLNLLNKVLNIIAGVATQDQDIRQADFQHLPYYRIFVLLFMELVLGPTNLGLPGSVLLQHNQIGLGLNPSQLDPLLESIQYQVLTAFCNTLHVLRPSKAPSFSFAWLDFISHRTFMEKCLLSGSINSGTPTKGWQMYAQLLVDLIKFEAPFLRNVELPQSMDSLYKGTLKVFLVLLHDFPEFLCEYCYGLCDVIPCNAIQMRNLVLSAFPRNMRLPDPFTPNLKIDSLPEISQPPRGSTALATFGTTVFKKDLDSYLRTRSPVTFLSDLRGYLQLSAPNTTTDSVHYNIPLINGLVLYVGQTAIQSIPPKSISMSSIAHSSHMDIFQNLAVALDTEGRYLFLNAIANQLRYPNSHTHYFSCTLLYLFAESNTEAIQEQITRVLLERLIVNRPHPWGLLVTFIELIKNPSFKFWNHEFVRCAPEIEKLFESVARSCNGAAHRGTAGTGPSTADTNISQTNQMT
;
A
#
# COMPACT_ATOMS: atom_id res chain seq x y z
N GLN A 1 26.79 -23.95 19.16
CA GLN A 1 27.00 -24.90 20.28
C GLN A 1 26.53 -24.32 21.61
N LEU A 2 27.13 -23.23 22.12
CA LEU A 2 26.72 -22.62 23.40
C LEU A 2 25.21 -22.27 23.46
N TYR A 3 24.68 -21.63 22.42
CA TYR A 3 23.26 -21.28 22.31
C TYR A 3 22.31 -22.49 22.41
N HIS A 4 22.75 -23.67 21.96
CA HIS A 4 21.94 -24.89 21.93
C HIS A 4 22.13 -25.76 23.19
N SER A 5 22.91 -25.29 24.16
CA SER A 5 23.09 -25.98 25.43
C SER A 5 21.93 -25.67 26.38
N GLN A 6 21.64 -26.57 27.31
CA GLN A 6 20.61 -26.36 28.34
C GLN A 6 21.03 -25.35 29.44
N ALA A 7 22.18 -24.71 29.30
CA ALA A 7 22.71 -23.79 30.29
C ALA A 7 22.06 -22.40 30.19
N ASN A 8 22.12 -21.63 31.29
CA ASN A 8 21.50 -20.32 31.37
C ASN A 8 22.11 -19.35 30.34
N THR A 9 21.27 -18.87 29.42
CA THR A 9 21.65 -18.02 28.28
C THR A 9 22.33 -16.72 28.68
N SER A 10 21.94 -16.11 29.80
CA SER A 10 22.57 -14.88 30.31
C SER A 10 24.00 -15.11 30.80
N LYS A 11 24.26 -16.25 31.45
CA LYS A 11 25.62 -16.63 31.89
C LYS A 11 26.50 -16.97 30.69
N ILE A 12 25.95 -17.70 29.71
CA ILE A 12 26.63 -18.00 28.44
C ILE A 12 27.02 -16.69 27.74
N PHE A 13 26.10 -15.74 27.66
CA PHE A 13 26.33 -14.47 27.01
C PHE A 13 27.45 -13.66 27.68
N GLN A 14 27.44 -13.53 29.01
CA GLN A 14 28.50 -12.84 29.77
C GLN A 14 29.87 -13.46 29.51
N PHE A 15 29.95 -14.80 29.56
CA PHE A 15 31.19 -15.52 29.24
C PHE A 15 31.64 -15.28 27.80
N TYR A 16 30.71 -15.31 26.84
CA TYR A 16 31.02 -15.10 25.43
C TYR A 16 31.53 -13.69 25.15
N VAL A 17 30.90 -12.66 25.72
CA VAL A 17 31.35 -11.26 25.62
C VAL A 17 32.74 -11.08 26.24
N GLN A 18 33.03 -11.73 27.37
CA GLN A 18 34.37 -11.73 27.96
C GLN A 18 35.40 -12.33 27.00
N GLN A 19 35.08 -13.45 26.34
CA GLN A 19 35.94 -14.03 25.32
C GLN A 19 36.12 -13.11 24.11
N MET A 20 35.07 -12.43 23.64
CA MET A 20 35.17 -11.44 22.56
C MET A 20 36.11 -10.27 22.92
N ASN A 21 36.07 -9.81 24.17
CA ASN A 21 36.97 -8.79 24.70
C ASN A 21 38.43 -9.29 24.75
N LEU A 22 38.66 -10.50 25.26
CA LEU A 22 39.99 -11.11 25.32
C LEU A 22 40.60 -11.31 23.92
N GLN A 23 39.79 -11.70 22.95
CA GLN A 23 40.19 -11.82 21.54
C GLN A 23 40.32 -10.46 20.82
N GLY A 24 40.01 -9.36 21.50
CA GLY A 24 40.15 -8.01 20.98
C GLY A 24 39.13 -7.62 19.90
N ILE A 25 38.05 -8.39 19.74
CA ILE A 25 37.01 -8.17 18.71
C ILE A 25 36.27 -6.84 18.95
N LEU A 26 36.07 -6.49 20.22
CA LEU A 26 35.32 -5.29 20.63
C LEU A 26 36.21 -4.05 20.82
N LYS A 27 37.49 -4.10 20.40
CA LYS A 27 38.46 -3.00 20.63
C LYS A 27 38.19 -1.76 19.78
N THR A 28 37.80 -1.95 18.52
CA THR A 28 37.59 -0.85 17.58
C THR A 28 36.30 -1.04 16.80
N ASP A 29 35.75 0.08 16.34
CA ASP A 29 34.52 0.09 15.55
C ASP A 29 34.68 -0.69 14.22
N ASP A 30 35.88 -0.69 13.64
CA ASP A 30 36.23 -1.49 12.45
C ASP A 30 36.18 -3.00 12.72
N LEU A 31 36.77 -3.45 13.84
CA LEU A 31 36.77 -4.88 14.20
C LEU A 31 35.36 -5.39 14.50
N ILE A 32 34.51 -4.57 15.12
CA ILE A 32 33.09 -4.89 15.33
C ILE A 32 32.38 -5.02 13.98
N THR A 33 32.61 -4.10 13.04
CA THR A 33 32.05 -4.17 11.68
C THR A 33 32.46 -5.47 10.98
N ARG A 34 33.76 -5.77 11.01
CA ARG A 34 34.32 -6.97 10.40
C ARG A 34 33.78 -8.24 11.03
N PHE A 35 33.60 -8.27 12.35
CA PHE A 35 33.03 -9.40 13.06
C PHE A 35 31.60 -9.71 12.58
N PHE A 36 30.71 -8.72 12.55
CA PHE A 36 29.33 -8.95 12.09
C PHE A 36 29.27 -9.30 10.61
N ARG A 37 30.11 -8.69 9.78
CA ARG A 37 30.18 -9.01 8.35
C ARG A 37 30.62 -10.47 8.14
N LEU A 38 31.76 -10.88 8.71
CA LEU A 38 32.27 -12.24 8.58
C LEU A 38 31.32 -13.28 9.18
N SER A 39 30.66 -12.95 10.29
CA SER A 39 29.66 -13.85 10.91
C SER A 39 28.44 -14.03 10.01
N THR A 40 27.98 -12.95 9.36
CA THR A 40 26.88 -13.01 8.39
C THR A 40 27.27 -13.84 7.18
N GLU A 41 28.42 -13.56 6.57
CA GLU A 41 28.97 -14.32 5.43
C GLU A 41 29.12 -15.82 5.77
N MET A 42 29.62 -16.15 6.96
CA MET A 42 29.75 -17.54 7.41
C MET A 42 28.39 -18.23 7.55
N CYS A 43 27.38 -17.56 8.11
CA CYS A 43 26.03 -18.11 8.22
C CYS A 43 25.41 -18.35 6.85
N VAL A 44 25.60 -17.41 5.92
CA VAL A 44 25.12 -17.48 4.54
C VAL A 44 25.78 -18.64 3.79
N GLU A 45 27.11 -18.74 3.82
CA GLU A 45 27.86 -19.82 3.19
C GLU A 45 27.48 -21.21 3.74
N LEU A 46 27.22 -21.31 5.04
CA LEU A 46 26.73 -22.55 5.62
C LEU A 46 25.34 -22.92 5.08
N CYS A 47 24.44 -21.94 4.92
CA CYS A 47 23.13 -22.18 4.32
C CYS A 47 23.25 -22.64 2.87
N TYR A 48 24.10 -22.01 2.05
CA TYR A 48 24.39 -22.46 0.68
C TYR A 48 24.87 -23.91 0.66
N ARG A 49 25.82 -24.29 1.52
CA ARG A 49 26.31 -25.68 1.60
C ARG A 49 25.19 -26.67 1.94
N ILE A 50 24.36 -26.34 2.93
CA ILE A 50 23.24 -27.20 3.34
C ILE A 50 22.22 -27.36 2.20
N LEU A 51 21.84 -26.26 1.54
CA LEU A 51 20.88 -26.26 0.44
C LEU A 51 21.42 -26.99 -0.78
N ASN A 52 22.69 -26.79 -1.14
CA ASN A 52 23.34 -27.47 -2.26
C ASN A 52 23.49 -28.98 -2.01
N THR A 53 23.84 -29.37 -0.78
CA THR A 53 23.91 -30.78 -0.40
C THR A 53 22.53 -31.44 -0.51
N ALA A 54 21.48 -30.75 -0.05
CA ALA A 54 20.11 -31.25 -0.18
C ALA A 54 19.66 -31.38 -1.65
N ALA A 55 20.05 -30.43 -2.51
CA ALA A 55 19.73 -30.47 -3.94
C ALA A 55 20.39 -31.64 -4.69
N GLN A 56 21.56 -32.12 -4.23
CA GLN A 56 22.28 -33.25 -4.84
C GLN A 56 21.70 -34.62 -4.45
N THR A 57 20.86 -34.70 -3.41
CA THR A 57 20.17 -35.93 -2.98
C THR A 57 18.65 -35.75 -2.98
N PRO A 58 18.03 -35.53 -4.16
CA PRO A 58 16.58 -35.35 -4.25
C PRO A 58 15.86 -36.65 -3.85
N GLY A 59 15.15 -36.62 -2.71
CA GLY A 59 14.31 -37.72 -2.21
C GLY A 59 14.67 -38.27 -0.83
N SER A 60 15.85 -37.98 -0.27
CA SER A 60 16.29 -38.53 1.03
C SER A 60 16.16 -37.57 2.21
N SER A 61 15.83 -36.30 1.99
CA SER A 61 15.81 -35.27 3.04
C SER A 61 14.51 -34.48 3.02
N ASN A 62 13.79 -34.47 4.14
CA ASN A 62 12.60 -33.64 4.31
C ASN A 62 13.00 -32.15 4.24
N ILE A 63 12.26 -31.35 3.47
CA ILE A 63 12.52 -29.90 3.29
C ILE A 63 12.53 -29.16 4.63
N ILE A 64 11.73 -29.63 5.59
CA ILE A 64 11.64 -29.08 6.94
C ILE A 64 12.95 -29.30 7.69
N ASP A 65 13.55 -30.49 7.58
CA ASP A 65 14.80 -30.82 8.25
C ASP A 65 15.98 -30.04 7.67
N VAL A 66 16.03 -29.87 6.34
CA VAL A 66 17.05 -29.05 5.67
C VAL A 66 16.98 -27.60 6.16
N ARG A 67 15.77 -27.03 6.23
CA ARG A 67 15.56 -25.67 6.75
C ARG A 67 15.91 -25.57 8.24
N SER A 68 15.54 -26.57 9.05
CA SER A 68 15.89 -26.64 10.47
C SER A 68 17.41 -26.59 10.69
N LYS A 69 18.18 -27.29 9.85
CA LYS A 69 19.66 -27.22 9.88
C LYS A 69 20.19 -25.82 9.56
N CYS A 70 19.60 -25.11 8.60
CA CYS A 70 19.96 -23.71 8.34
C CYS A 70 19.62 -22.81 9.54
N PHE A 71 18.40 -22.95 10.08
CA PHE A 71 17.91 -22.16 11.20
C PHE A 71 18.75 -22.34 12.47
N HIS A 72 19.30 -23.54 12.70
CA HIS A 72 20.16 -23.82 13.84
C HIS A 72 21.30 -22.80 14.03
N THR A 73 21.98 -22.41 12.95
CA THR A 73 23.08 -21.43 13.02
C THR A 73 22.56 -19.99 12.95
N LEU A 74 21.56 -19.74 12.10
CA LEU A 74 20.98 -18.40 11.92
C LEU A 74 20.33 -17.88 13.21
N ASP A 75 19.60 -18.73 13.92
CA ASP A 75 18.90 -18.38 15.15
C ASP A 75 19.92 -18.08 16.27
N ALA A 76 20.99 -18.87 16.36
CA ALA A 76 22.08 -18.63 17.31
C ALA A 76 22.81 -17.30 17.04
N PHE A 77 23.08 -16.98 15.77
CA PHE A 77 23.70 -15.70 15.39
C PHE A 77 22.75 -14.52 15.68
N THR A 78 21.48 -14.66 15.35
CA THR A 78 20.48 -13.63 15.58
C THR A 78 20.31 -13.34 17.07
N HIS A 79 20.26 -14.37 17.89
CA HIS A 79 20.18 -14.21 19.34
C HIS A 79 21.41 -13.53 19.93
N LEU A 80 22.62 -13.81 19.41
CA LEU A 80 23.82 -13.09 19.78
C LEU A 80 23.70 -11.59 19.48
N ILE A 81 23.19 -11.22 18.29
CA ILE A 81 22.94 -9.82 17.92
C ILE A 81 21.96 -9.18 18.92
N VAL A 82 20.83 -9.83 19.19
CA VAL A 82 19.81 -9.34 20.14
C VAL A 82 20.44 -9.07 21.50
N MET A 83 21.22 -10.01 22.02
CA MET A 83 21.85 -9.88 23.32
C MET A 83 22.90 -8.76 23.34
N LEU A 84 23.70 -8.60 22.28
CA LEU A 84 24.66 -7.50 22.13
C LEU A 84 23.95 -6.14 22.08
N VAL A 85 22.83 -6.03 21.35
CA VAL A 85 22.02 -4.81 21.31
C VAL A 85 21.40 -4.52 22.68
N LYS A 86 20.84 -5.52 23.36
CA LYS A 86 20.22 -5.35 24.69
C LYS A 86 21.21 -4.90 25.77
N HIS A 87 22.48 -5.31 25.69
CA HIS A 87 23.52 -4.95 26.67
C HIS A 87 24.47 -3.85 26.17
N SER A 88 24.22 -3.25 25.01
CA SER A 88 25.03 -2.14 24.51
C SER A 88 24.86 -0.93 25.42
N GLY A 89 25.97 -0.38 25.91
CA GLY A 89 25.98 0.81 26.77
C GLY A 89 25.68 0.54 28.26
N SER A 90 25.38 -0.70 28.68
CA SER A 90 24.97 -1.01 30.06
C SER A 90 26.14 -1.09 31.06
N SER A 91 27.39 -0.93 30.63
CA SER A 91 28.59 -1.16 31.46
C SER A 91 29.10 0.06 32.23
N THR A 92 28.47 1.23 32.10
CA THR A 92 28.89 2.43 32.83
C THR A 92 27.77 2.92 33.73
N ALA A 93 27.87 2.64 35.04
CA ALA A 93 26.97 3.18 36.07
C ALA A 93 26.90 4.73 36.11
N ALA A 94 27.77 5.41 35.35
CA ALA A 94 27.84 6.86 35.20
C ALA A 94 27.19 7.41 33.90
N SER A 95 26.77 6.57 32.96
CA SER A 95 26.12 7.03 31.72
C SER A 95 24.61 7.06 31.90
N GLY A 96 23.99 8.25 31.79
CA GLY A 96 22.53 8.37 31.88
C GLY A 96 21.79 7.54 30.82
N ALA A 97 20.53 7.19 31.10
CA ALA A 97 19.69 6.32 30.26
C ALA A 97 19.64 6.71 28.76
N ALA A 98 19.76 8.01 28.45
CA ALA A 98 19.81 8.50 27.07
C ALA A 98 21.06 8.04 26.30
N SER A 99 22.22 7.95 26.97
CA SER A 99 23.47 7.46 26.37
C SER A 99 23.37 5.97 26.06
N GLU A 100 22.78 5.20 26.97
CA GLU A 100 22.53 3.77 26.79
C GLU A 100 21.61 3.51 25.59
N THR A 101 20.45 4.17 25.53
CA THR A 101 19.52 4.11 24.39
C THR A 101 20.20 4.41 23.05
N THR A 102 21.04 5.45 23.02
CA THR A 102 21.75 5.85 21.80
C THR A 102 22.74 4.77 21.35
N ALA A 103 23.49 4.18 22.28
CA ALA A 103 24.42 3.09 21.98
C ALA A 103 23.70 1.84 21.45
N LYS A 104 22.52 1.48 22.00
CA LYS A 104 21.70 0.36 21.51
C LYS A 104 21.23 0.59 20.07
N LEU A 105 20.72 1.78 19.78
CA LEU A 105 20.22 2.15 18.45
C LEU A 105 21.33 2.25 17.41
N ASN A 106 22.48 2.82 17.76
CA ASN A 106 23.63 2.89 16.85
C ASN A 106 24.13 1.49 16.48
N LEU A 107 24.23 0.59 17.46
CA LEU A 107 24.62 -0.79 17.20
C LEU A 107 23.58 -1.52 16.33
N LEU A 108 22.28 -1.36 16.62
CA LEU A 108 21.22 -1.96 15.81
C LEU A 108 21.28 -1.50 14.35
N ASN A 109 21.32 -0.19 14.11
CA ASN A 109 21.40 0.36 12.75
C ASN A 109 22.65 -0.13 12.02
N LYS A 110 23.79 -0.18 12.73
CA LYS A 110 25.04 -0.68 12.18
C LYS A 110 24.94 -2.14 11.74
N VAL A 111 24.41 -3.02 12.60
CA VAL A 111 24.26 -4.45 12.29
C VAL A 111 23.29 -4.66 11.13
N LEU A 112 22.14 -3.97 11.13
CA LEU A 112 21.18 -4.05 10.03
C LEU A 112 21.79 -3.61 8.69
N ASN A 113 22.54 -2.50 8.67
CA ASN A 113 23.23 -2.02 7.48
C ASN A 113 24.31 -2.99 6.99
N ILE A 114 25.05 -3.63 7.89
CA ILE A 114 26.05 -4.65 7.53
C ILE A 114 25.35 -5.85 6.86
N ILE A 115 24.27 -6.37 7.45
CA ILE A 115 23.53 -7.52 6.90
C ILE A 115 22.92 -7.15 5.55
N ALA A 116 22.33 -5.96 5.41
CA ALA A 116 21.78 -5.47 4.15
C ALA A 116 22.85 -5.29 3.07
N GLY A 117 24.05 -4.79 3.44
CA GLY A 117 25.20 -4.71 2.55
C GLY A 117 25.67 -6.07 2.06
N VAL A 118 25.78 -7.05 2.96
CA VAL A 118 26.12 -8.44 2.60
C VAL A 118 25.04 -9.06 1.70
N ALA A 119 23.76 -8.81 1.94
CA ALA A 119 22.67 -9.31 1.09
C ALA A 119 22.73 -8.74 -0.33
N THR A 120 22.97 -7.44 -0.45
CA THR A 120 23.07 -6.75 -1.75
C THR A 120 24.29 -7.28 -2.52
N GLN A 121 25.44 -7.40 -1.84
CA GLN A 121 26.66 -7.92 -2.44
C GLN A 121 26.51 -9.40 -2.86
N ASP A 122 25.88 -10.24 -2.04
CA ASP A 122 25.66 -11.65 -2.37
C ASP A 122 24.73 -11.81 -3.58
N GLN A 123 23.68 -11.00 -3.69
CA GLN A 123 22.84 -10.96 -4.90
C GLN A 123 23.67 -10.61 -6.14
N ASP A 124 24.50 -9.58 -6.07
CA ASP A 124 25.29 -9.13 -7.21
C ASP A 124 26.33 -10.18 -7.65
N ILE A 125 26.86 -10.97 -6.71
CA ILE A 125 27.83 -12.02 -6.99
C ILE A 125 27.15 -13.31 -7.47
N ARG A 126 26.10 -13.77 -6.77
CA ARG A 126 25.45 -15.08 -7.00
C ARG A 126 24.35 -15.03 -8.05
N GLN A 127 23.76 -13.87 -8.31
CA GLN A 127 22.72 -13.66 -9.33
C GLN A 127 21.56 -14.67 -9.17
N ALA A 128 21.37 -15.56 -10.15
CA ALA A 128 20.30 -16.55 -10.16
C ALA A 128 20.41 -17.58 -9.01
N ASP A 129 21.60 -17.79 -8.46
CA ASP A 129 21.81 -18.74 -7.35
C ASP A 129 21.50 -18.13 -5.98
N PHE A 130 21.23 -16.83 -5.90
CA PHE A 130 21.01 -16.10 -4.65
C PHE A 130 19.96 -16.75 -3.75
N GLN A 131 20.30 -16.94 -2.47
CA GLN A 131 19.40 -17.50 -1.46
C GLN A 131 18.97 -16.41 -0.47
N HIS A 132 17.69 -16.03 -0.52
CA HIS A 132 17.10 -15.03 0.39
C HIS A 132 16.89 -15.54 1.83
N LEU A 133 16.80 -16.85 2.03
CA LEU A 133 16.48 -17.51 3.30
C LEU A 133 17.31 -17.02 4.51
N PRO A 134 18.66 -16.99 4.47
CA PRO A 134 19.47 -16.57 5.61
C PRO A 134 19.16 -15.13 6.03
N TYR A 135 19.07 -14.20 5.08
CA TYR A 135 18.81 -12.79 5.33
C TYR A 135 17.41 -12.58 5.91
N TYR A 136 16.41 -13.19 5.29
CA TYR A 136 15.03 -13.12 5.76
C TYR A 136 14.89 -13.62 7.19
N ARG A 137 15.44 -14.81 7.49
CA ARG A 137 15.37 -15.42 8.83
C ARG A 137 16.03 -14.53 9.88
N ILE A 138 17.21 -13.99 9.59
CA ILE A 138 17.92 -13.09 10.51
C ILE A 138 17.08 -11.83 10.76
N PHE A 139 16.59 -11.16 9.71
CA PHE A 139 15.81 -9.94 9.88
C PHE A 139 14.52 -10.17 10.67
N VAL A 140 13.73 -11.19 10.30
CA VAL A 140 12.41 -11.41 10.93
C VAL A 140 12.58 -11.80 12.39
N LEU A 141 13.53 -12.69 12.69
CA LEU A 141 13.79 -13.14 14.05
C LEU A 141 14.36 -12.00 14.91
N LEU A 142 15.27 -11.18 14.36
CA LEU A 142 15.82 -10.00 15.04
C LEU A 142 14.70 -9.00 15.38
N PHE A 143 13.79 -8.75 14.44
CA PHE A 143 12.64 -7.87 14.68
C PHE A 143 11.74 -8.43 15.79
N MET A 144 11.35 -9.69 15.70
CA MET A 144 10.47 -10.31 16.70
C MET A 144 11.10 -10.32 18.09
N GLU A 145 12.39 -10.66 18.24
CA GLU A 145 13.08 -10.67 19.54
C GLU A 145 13.23 -9.29 20.18
N LEU A 146 13.35 -8.23 19.37
CA LEU A 146 13.43 -6.85 19.84
C LEU A 146 12.06 -6.23 20.13
N VAL A 147 11.00 -6.69 19.45
CA VAL A 147 9.65 -6.09 19.54
C VAL A 147 8.71 -6.86 20.47
N LEU A 148 8.74 -8.19 20.44
CA LEU A 148 7.87 -9.05 21.23
C LEU A 148 8.55 -9.58 22.50
N GLY A 149 9.88 -9.57 22.55
CA GLY A 149 10.65 -10.18 23.64
C GLY A 149 10.76 -11.71 23.53
N PRO A 150 11.63 -12.34 24.35
CA PRO A 150 12.04 -13.74 24.18
C PRO A 150 10.92 -14.78 24.42
N THR A 151 9.85 -14.42 25.11
CA THR A 151 8.75 -15.33 25.49
C THR A 151 7.61 -15.41 24.47
N ASN A 152 7.58 -14.51 23.49
CA ASN A 152 6.46 -14.36 22.54
C ASN A 152 6.76 -14.91 21.14
N LEU A 153 7.88 -15.62 20.96
CA LEU A 153 8.38 -16.05 19.65
C LEU A 153 7.94 -17.43 19.18
N GLY A 154 7.19 -18.18 19.99
CA GLY A 154 6.73 -19.52 19.61
C GLY A 154 7.87 -20.50 19.26
N LEU A 155 9.12 -20.19 19.63
CA LEU A 155 10.24 -21.12 19.50
C LEU A 155 10.02 -22.26 20.51
N PRO A 156 10.17 -23.53 20.11
CA PRO A 156 9.97 -24.66 21.00
C PRO A 156 11.15 -24.74 21.99
N GLY A 157 11.06 -23.96 23.06
CA GLY A 157 11.91 -24.03 24.24
C GLY A 157 11.09 -24.52 25.43
N SER A 158 10.88 -25.84 25.52
CA SER A 158 10.60 -26.57 26.76
C SER A 158 9.56 -25.99 27.74
N VAL A 159 8.35 -26.56 27.70
CA VAL A 159 7.52 -26.87 28.88
C VAL A 159 7.30 -25.72 29.88
N LEU A 160 6.32 -24.85 29.60
CA LEU A 160 5.49 -24.30 30.67
C LEU A 160 4.02 -24.28 30.22
N LEU A 161 3.19 -24.96 31.02
CA LEU A 161 1.73 -25.06 31.00
C LEU A 161 1.12 -26.17 30.14
N GLN A 162 1.36 -27.40 30.61
CA GLN A 162 0.40 -28.49 30.47
C GLN A 162 -0.83 -28.18 31.33
N HIS A 163 -1.93 -27.72 30.72
CA HIS A 163 -3.30 -28.18 30.94
C HIS A 163 -4.30 -27.27 30.19
N ASN A 164 -5.28 -27.91 29.54
CA ASN A 164 -6.48 -27.35 28.91
C ASN A 164 -6.88 -25.94 29.36
N GLN A 165 -6.89 -24.98 28.44
CA GLN A 165 -8.01 -24.04 28.26
C GLN A 165 -7.82 -23.19 26.98
N ILE A 166 -8.89 -23.16 26.19
CA ILE A 166 -9.10 -22.24 25.08
C ILE A 166 -9.18 -20.83 25.69
N GLY A 167 -8.17 -19.99 25.45
CA GLY A 167 -8.12 -18.62 25.95
C GLY A 167 -6.82 -17.92 25.60
N LEU A 168 -6.92 -16.77 24.94
CA LEU A 168 -5.84 -15.85 24.58
C LEU A 168 -5.15 -15.27 25.83
N GLY A 169 -4.33 -16.08 26.52
CA GLY A 169 -3.59 -15.72 27.72
C GLY A 169 -2.19 -15.21 27.42
N LEU A 170 -2.07 -13.94 27.02
CA LEU A 170 -0.82 -13.17 27.06
C LEU A 170 -0.38 -13.04 28.52
N ASN A 171 0.73 -13.66 28.91
CA ASN A 171 1.43 -13.26 30.13
C ASN A 171 2.44 -12.17 29.77
N PRO A 172 2.22 -10.90 30.14
CA PRO A 172 3.19 -9.83 29.90
C PRO A 172 4.35 -10.00 30.90
N SER A 173 5.30 -10.87 30.56
CA SER A 173 6.65 -10.73 31.12
C SER A 173 7.22 -9.47 30.50
N GLN A 174 7.19 -8.39 31.28
CA GLN A 174 7.52 -7.02 30.90
C GLN A 174 8.71 -6.99 29.94
N LEU A 175 8.49 -6.48 28.73
CA LEU A 175 9.59 -6.03 27.89
C LEU A 175 10.45 -5.10 28.77
N ASP A 176 11.78 -5.22 28.71
CA ASP A 176 12.67 -4.31 29.42
C ASP A 176 12.16 -2.86 29.20
N PRO A 177 11.80 -2.10 30.27
CA PRO A 177 11.20 -0.78 30.13
C PRO A 177 12.00 0.16 29.23
N LEU A 178 13.32 -0.04 29.18
CA LEU A 178 14.20 0.68 28.28
C LEU A 178 13.99 0.28 26.81
N LEU A 179 13.77 -1.01 26.52
CA LEU A 179 13.45 -1.50 25.17
C LEU A 179 12.07 -1.01 24.71
N GLU A 180 11.10 -0.91 25.62
CA GLU A 180 9.80 -0.29 25.35
C GLU A 180 9.95 1.17 24.93
N SER A 181 10.82 1.93 25.61
CA SER A 181 11.09 3.34 25.30
C SER A 181 11.73 3.57 23.91
N ILE A 182 12.33 2.53 23.32
CA ILE A 182 13.00 2.61 22.01
C ILE A 182 12.27 1.86 20.89
N GLN A 183 11.09 1.27 21.15
CA GLN A 183 10.37 0.46 20.17
C GLN A 183 10.13 1.19 18.84
N TYR A 184 9.79 2.47 18.91
CA TYR A 184 9.55 3.27 17.72
C TYR A 184 10.83 3.46 16.87
N GLN A 185 11.97 3.66 17.53
CA GLN A 185 13.28 3.80 16.88
C GLN A 185 13.77 2.46 16.31
N VAL A 186 13.49 1.34 17.00
CA VAL A 186 13.72 -0.02 16.47
C VAL A 186 12.91 -0.22 15.19
N LEU A 187 11.61 0.06 15.23
CA LEU A 187 10.74 -0.01 14.05
C LEU A 187 11.27 0.88 12.91
N THR A 188 11.73 2.08 13.26
CA THR A 188 12.32 3.02 12.30
C THR A 188 13.55 2.43 11.60
N ALA A 189 14.45 1.79 12.35
CA ALA A 189 15.64 1.13 11.81
C ALA A 189 15.28 0.01 10.82
N PHE A 190 14.26 -0.80 11.13
CA PHE A 190 13.80 -1.87 10.23
C PHE A 190 13.16 -1.33 8.95
N CYS A 191 12.26 -0.35 9.04
CA CYS A 191 11.68 0.29 7.85
C CYS A 191 12.75 0.91 6.96
N ASN A 192 13.75 1.59 7.53
CA ASN A 192 14.87 2.15 6.76
C ASN A 192 15.67 1.05 6.06
N THR A 193 15.93 -0.07 6.75
CA THR A 193 16.63 -1.23 6.19
C THR A 193 15.84 -1.85 5.04
N LEU A 194 14.53 -2.01 5.19
CA LEU A 194 13.64 -2.53 4.14
C LEU A 194 13.55 -1.55 2.96
N HIS A 195 13.56 -0.25 3.19
CA HIS A 195 13.63 0.75 2.12
C HIS A 195 14.93 0.64 1.31
N VAL A 196 16.06 0.45 1.99
CA VAL A 196 17.37 0.20 1.33
C VAL A 196 17.33 -1.09 0.52
N LEU A 197 16.74 -2.16 1.07
CA LEU A 197 16.57 -3.47 0.43
C LEU A 197 15.32 -3.57 -0.45
N ARG A 198 14.74 -2.44 -0.87
CA ARG A 198 13.53 -2.46 -1.70
C ARG A 198 13.73 -3.30 -2.97
N PRO A 199 12.67 -3.89 -3.55
CA PRO A 199 12.77 -4.76 -4.72
C PRO A 199 13.52 -4.18 -5.93
N SER A 200 13.48 -2.85 -6.14
CA SER A 200 14.25 -2.20 -7.22
C SER A 200 15.78 -2.14 -6.98
N LYS A 201 16.23 -2.43 -5.76
CA LYS A 201 17.65 -2.55 -5.36
C LYS A 201 18.06 -3.99 -5.13
N ALA A 202 17.18 -4.80 -4.54
CA ALA A 202 17.40 -6.23 -4.33
C ALA A 202 16.28 -7.09 -4.96
N PRO A 203 16.20 -7.22 -6.31
CA PRO A 203 15.13 -7.96 -6.98
C PRO A 203 15.02 -9.42 -6.54
N SER A 204 16.14 -10.09 -6.27
CA SER A 204 16.17 -11.49 -5.85
C SER A 204 15.66 -11.68 -4.41
N PHE A 205 15.53 -10.59 -3.64
CA PHE A 205 14.95 -10.58 -2.29
C PHE A 205 13.45 -10.22 -2.27
N SER A 206 12.83 -9.92 -3.41
CA SER A 206 11.47 -9.35 -3.48
C SER A 206 10.38 -10.15 -2.75
N PHE A 207 10.39 -11.49 -2.86
CA PHE A 207 9.40 -12.33 -2.18
C PHE A 207 9.55 -12.30 -0.66
N ALA A 208 10.79 -12.42 -0.17
CA ALA A 208 11.10 -12.35 1.25
C ALA A 208 10.82 -10.94 1.82
N TRP A 209 11.09 -9.92 1.01
CA TRP A 209 10.80 -8.53 1.33
C TRP A 209 9.29 -8.31 1.49
N LEU A 210 8.48 -8.81 0.54
CA LEU A 210 7.02 -8.73 0.60
C LEU A 210 6.48 -9.49 1.82
N ASP A 211 6.98 -10.69 2.06
CA ASP A 211 6.61 -11.50 3.22
C ASP A 211 6.88 -10.75 4.54
N PHE A 212 8.06 -10.11 4.65
CA PHE A 212 8.41 -9.30 5.82
C PHE A 212 7.45 -8.12 6.03
N ILE A 213 7.24 -7.28 5.01
CA ILE A 213 6.37 -6.10 5.16
C ILE A 213 4.91 -6.50 5.43
N SER A 214 4.50 -7.68 4.95
CA SER A 214 3.17 -8.24 5.19
C SER A 214 3.03 -8.97 6.54
N HIS A 215 4.13 -9.15 7.27
CA HIS A 215 4.11 -9.88 8.53
C HIS A 215 3.20 -9.19 9.54
N ARG A 216 2.23 -9.93 10.10
CA ARG A 216 1.19 -9.42 11.02
C ARG A 216 1.74 -8.45 12.07
N THR A 217 2.74 -8.90 12.84
CA THR A 217 3.34 -8.07 13.90
C THR A 217 4.01 -6.81 13.37
N PHE A 218 4.69 -6.87 12.22
CA PHE A 218 5.33 -5.71 11.62
C PHE A 218 4.28 -4.68 11.17
N MET A 219 3.22 -5.15 10.50
CA MET A 219 2.10 -4.33 10.06
C MET A 219 1.36 -3.69 11.24
N GLU A 220 1.00 -4.48 12.26
CA GLU A 220 0.36 -3.97 13.49
C GLU A 220 1.23 -2.92 14.19
N LYS A 221 2.55 -3.13 14.30
CA LYS A 221 3.45 -2.16 14.92
C LYS A 221 3.62 -0.90 14.08
N CYS A 222 3.63 -0.98 12.75
CA CYS A 222 3.64 0.21 11.89
C CYS A 222 2.36 1.02 11.99
N LEU A 223 1.21 0.35 12.03
CA LEU A 223 -0.09 1.00 11.85
C LEU A 223 -0.82 1.30 13.16
N LEU A 224 -0.53 0.59 14.26
CA LEU A 224 -1.16 0.79 15.56
C LEU A 224 -0.24 1.44 16.61
N SER A 225 1.09 1.38 16.43
CA SER A 225 2.01 2.00 17.41
C SER A 225 1.85 3.53 17.38
N GLY A 226 1.38 4.08 18.51
CA GLY A 226 1.10 5.52 18.67
C GLY A 226 -0.32 5.97 18.34
N SER A 227 -1.22 5.08 17.90
CA SER A 227 -2.61 5.41 17.58
C SER A 227 -3.55 4.46 18.30
N ILE A 228 -3.86 4.76 19.56
CA ILE A 228 -5.01 4.11 20.20
C ILE A 228 -6.31 4.89 19.94
N ASN A 229 -6.33 6.22 19.74
CA ASN A 229 -7.64 6.91 19.68
C ASN A 229 -7.78 8.21 18.85
N SER A 230 -6.77 8.72 18.13
CA SER A 230 -6.84 10.10 17.61
C SER A 230 -7.01 10.26 16.10
N GLY A 231 -6.96 9.20 15.28
CA GLY A 231 -7.13 9.33 13.82
C GLY A 231 -6.12 10.27 13.16
N THR A 232 -4.97 10.51 13.81
CA THR A 232 -3.90 11.36 13.29
C THR A 232 -2.83 10.50 12.61
N PRO A 233 -2.30 10.91 11.45
CA PRO A 233 -1.24 10.17 10.78
C PRO A 233 -0.02 10.05 11.71
N THR A 234 0.35 8.81 12.07
CA THR A 234 1.58 8.59 12.82
C THR A 234 2.76 8.58 11.87
N LYS A 235 3.96 8.88 12.37
CA LYS A 235 5.19 8.71 11.58
C LYS A 235 5.35 7.26 11.08
N GLY A 236 4.83 6.27 11.80
CA GLY A 236 4.81 4.86 11.38
C GLY A 236 3.99 4.61 10.11
N TRP A 237 2.84 5.30 9.97
CA TRP A 237 2.04 5.22 8.74
C TRP A 237 2.81 5.72 7.52
N GLN A 238 3.49 6.87 7.65
CA GLN A 238 4.26 7.44 6.55
C GLN A 238 5.36 6.48 6.07
N MET A 239 6.05 5.84 7.02
CA MET A 239 7.10 4.88 6.71
C MET A 239 6.56 3.64 6.01
N TYR A 240 5.43 3.11 6.47
CA TYR A 240 4.80 1.95 5.83
C TYR A 240 4.24 2.30 4.43
N ALA A 241 3.64 3.48 4.27
CA ALA A 241 3.22 3.98 2.96
C ALA A 241 4.39 4.09 1.98
N GLN A 242 5.56 4.54 2.44
CA GLN A 242 6.77 4.58 1.61
C GLN A 242 7.18 3.17 1.14
N LEU A 243 7.12 2.15 1.99
CA LEU A 243 7.41 0.76 1.60
C LEU A 243 6.41 0.28 0.54
N LEU A 244 5.10 0.53 0.71
CA LEU A 244 4.11 0.20 -0.33
C LEU A 244 4.39 0.92 -1.65
N VAL A 245 4.81 2.18 -1.60
CA VAL A 245 5.22 2.94 -2.79
C VAL A 245 6.44 2.30 -3.46
N ASP A 246 7.42 1.82 -2.70
CA ASP A 246 8.59 1.11 -3.27
C ASP A 246 8.19 -0.18 -3.98
N LEU A 247 7.23 -0.93 -3.41
CA LEU A 247 6.68 -2.15 -4.00
C LEU A 247 5.94 -1.85 -5.31
N ILE A 248 5.02 -0.88 -5.30
CA ILE A 248 4.25 -0.51 -6.49
C ILE A 248 5.16 0.00 -7.58
N LYS A 249 6.17 0.84 -7.26
CA LYS A 249 7.14 1.34 -8.25
C LYS A 249 7.95 0.21 -8.89
N PHE A 250 8.24 -0.85 -8.14
CA PHE A 250 8.91 -2.03 -8.69
C PHE A 250 7.99 -2.84 -9.62
N GLU A 251 6.73 -3.03 -9.25
CA GLU A 251 5.76 -3.79 -10.05
C GLU A 251 5.27 -3.02 -11.29
N ALA A 252 5.20 -1.69 -11.21
CA ALA A 252 4.62 -0.81 -12.22
C ALA A 252 5.07 -1.07 -13.67
N PRO A 253 6.39 -1.18 -13.99
CA PRO A 253 6.81 -1.45 -15.37
C PRO A 253 6.35 -2.82 -15.87
N PHE A 254 6.28 -3.83 -15.00
CA PHE A 254 5.80 -5.16 -15.37
C PHE A 254 4.29 -5.18 -15.57
N LEU A 255 3.55 -4.49 -14.70
CA LEU A 255 2.09 -4.42 -14.78
C LEU A 255 1.62 -3.68 -16.03
N ARG A 256 2.41 -2.75 -16.60
CA ARG A 256 2.09 -2.07 -17.86
C ARG A 256 2.15 -3.00 -19.08
N ASN A 257 2.90 -4.09 -18.99
CA ASN A 257 3.02 -5.06 -20.07
C ASN A 257 1.79 -5.99 -20.10
N VAL A 258 1.40 -6.40 -21.30
CA VAL A 258 0.27 -7.33 -21.49
C VAL A 258 0.59 -8.72 -20.93
N GLU A 259 1.84 -9.14 -21.01
CA GLU A 259 2.31 -10.44 -20.52
C GLU A 259 3.14 -10.29 -19.24
N LEU A 260 2.67 -10.93 -18.17
CA LEU A 260 3.34 -10.96 -16.87
C LEU A 260 4.10 -12.29 -16.70
N PRO A 261 5.40 -12.26 -16.38
CA PRO A 261 6.12 -13.46 -15.98
C PRO A 261 5.47 -14.13 -14.76
N GLN A 262 5.54 -15.46 -14.66
CA GLN A 262 4.89 -16.22 -13.57
C GLN A 262 5.33 -15.78 -12.16
N SER A 263 6.61 -15.41 -12.01
CA SER A 263 7.13 -14.85 -10.76
C SER A 263 6.48 -13.51 -10.41
N MET A 264 6.31 -12.64 -11.40
CA MET A 264 5.65 -11.34 -11.22
C MET A 264 4.15 -11.48 -10.98
N ASP A 265 3.46 -12.42 -11.63
CA ASP A 265 2.06 -12.75 -11.32
C ASP A 265 1.90 -13.23 -9.86
N SER A 266 2.81 -14.09 -9.39
CA SER A 266 2.81 -14.56 -8.01
C SER A 266 3.08 -13.43 -7.02
N LEU A 267 4.02 -12.53 -7.33
CA LEU A 267 4.32 -11.35 -6.52
C LEU A 267 3.10 -10.41 -6.46
N TYR A 268 2.51 -10.10 -7.61
CA TYR A 268 1.32 -9.25 -7.71
C TYR A 268 0.13 -9.81 -6.93
N LYS A 269 -0.11 -11.13 -6.99
CA LYS A 269 -1.13 -11.79 -6.16
C LYS A 269 -0.83 -11.65 -4.67
N GLY A 270 0.44 -11.72 -4.26
CA GLY A 270 0.88 -11.42 -2.90
C GLY A 270 0.58 -9.97 -2.52
N THR A 271 0.90 -9.02 -3.40
CA THR A 271 0.64 -7.59 -3.21
C THR A 271 -0.87 -7.31 -3.06
N LEU A 272 -1.72 -7.92 -3.89
CA LEU A 272 -3.18 -7.81 -3.75
C LEU A 272 -3.68 -8.35 -2.39
N LYS A 273 -3.09 -9.43 -1.86
CA LYS A 273 -3.42 -9.94 -0.51
C LYS A 273 -3.02 -8.94 0.58
N VAL A 274 -1.86 -8.29 0.46
CA VAL A 274 -1.47 -7.23 1.40
C VAL A 274 -2.48 -6.09 1.37
N PHE A 275 -2.89 -5.62 0.19
CA PHE A 275 -3.91 -4.58 0.06
C PHE A 275 -5.29 -5.01 0.59
N LEU A 276 -5.67 -6.28 0.43
CA LEU A 276 -6.89 -6.83 1.02
C LEU A 276 -6.84 -6.81 2.55
N VAL A 277 -5.72 -7.21 3.16
CA VAL A 277 -5.54 -7.14 4.62
C VAL A 277 -5.59 -5.68 5.08
N LEU A 278 -4.90 -4.76 4.40
CA LEU A 278 -4.95 -3.33 4.71
C LEU A 278 -6.36 -2.76 4.60
N LEU A 279 -7.14 -3.17 3.59
CA LEU A 279 -8.52 -2.73 3.41
C LEU A 279 -9.42 -3.22 4.55
N HIS A 280 -9.23 -4.46 5.00
CA HIS A 280 -10.04 -5.04 6.07
C HIS A 280 -9.66 -4.50 7.46
N ASP A 281 -8.38 -4.56 7.81
CA ASP A 281 -7.90 -4.28 9.17
C ASP A 281 -7.57 -2.79 9.41
N PHE A 282 -7.14 -2.08 8.37
CA PHE A 282 -6.61 -0.72 8.44
C PHE A 282 -7.14 0.23 7.34
N PRO A 283 -8.46 0.29 7.06
CA PRO A 283 -8.98 1.07 5.95
C PRO A 283 -8.72 2.58 6.08
N GLU A 284 -8.61 3.13 7.30
CA GLU A 284 -8.28 4.54 7.51
C GLU A 284 -6.87 4.90 7.01
N PHE A 285 -5.92 3.97 7.08
CA PHE A 285 -4.59 4.15 6.52
C PHE A 285 -4.66 4.28 4.99
N LEU A 286 -5.40 3.39 4.32
CA LEU A 286 -5.62 3.49 2.88
C LEU A 286 -6.37 4.77 2.50
N CYS A 287 -7.35 5.21 3.31
CA CYS A 287 -8.05 6.49 3.09
C CYS A 287 -7.08 7.67 3.09
N GLU A 288 -6.14 7.69 4.04
CA GLU A 288 -5.17 8.78 4.23
C GLU A 288 -4.13 8.84 3.11
N TYR A 289 -3.62 7.69 2.67
CA TYR A 289 -2.55 7.61 1.67
C TYR A 289 -3.02 7.31 0.24
N CYS A 290 -4.34 7.26 0.00
CA CYS A 290 -4.91 6.87 -1.30
C CYS A 290 -4.34 7.65 -2.48
N TYR A 291 -4.12 8.97 -2.35
CA TYR A 291 -3.62 9.82 -3.42
C TYR A 291 -2.18 9.45 -3.80
N GLY A 292 -1.28 9.37 -2.81
CA GLY A 292 0.12 9.01 -3.05
C GLY A 292 0.28 7.59 -3.59
N LEU A 293 -0.59 6.66 -3.17
CA LEU A 293 -0.62 5.30 -3.73
C LEU A 293 -1.15 5.30 -5.16
N CYS A 294 -2.25 6.01 -5.45
CA CYS A 294 -2.83 6.05 -6.80
C CYS A 294 -1.92 6.75 -7.83
N ASP A 295 -1.07 7.68 -7.41
CA ASP A 295 -0.07 8.33 -8.28
C ASP A 295 0.98 7.34 -8.82
N VAL A 296 1.26 6.26 -8.08
CA VAL A 296 2.26 5.25 -8.47
C VAL A 296 1.64 3.99 -9.06
N ILE A 297 0.36 3.71 -8.80
CA ILE A 297 -0.36 2.56 -9.36
C ILE A 297 -0.66 2.80 -10.84
N PRO A 298 -0.17 1.94 -11.78
CA PRO A 298 -0.50 2.04 -13.19
C PRO A 298 -2.00 2.02 -13.47
N CYS A 299 -2.46 2.73 -14.51
CA CYS A 299 -3.89 2.81 -14.84
C CYS A 299 -4.53 1.48 -15.19
N ASN A 300 -3.77 0.54 -15.73
CA ASN A 300 -4.25 -0.80 -16.03
C ASN A 300 -4.25 -1.76 -14.82
N ALA A 301 -3.61 -1.40 -13.70
CA ALA A 301 -3.65 -2.17 -12.44
C ALA A 301 -4.94 -1.91 -11.66
N ILE A 302 -6.09 -2.08 -12.33
CA ILE A 302 -7.42 -1.68 -11.86
C ILE A 302 -7.78 -2.34 -10.53
N GLN A 303 -7.52 -3.63 -10.35
CA GLN A 303 -7.85 -4.35 -9.10
C GLN A 303 -7.14 -3.74 -7.89
N MET A 304 -5.83 -3.48 -8.02
CA MET A 304 -5.02 -2.88 -6.95
C MET A 304 -5.53 -1.47 -6.62
N ARG A 305 -5.83 -0.67 -7.65
CA ARG A 305 -6.40 0.66 -7.50
C ARG A 305 -7.76 0.62 -6.80
N ASN A 306 -8.63 -0.31 -7.17
CA ASN A 306 -9.94 -0.49 -6.55
C ASN A 306 -9.83 -0.87 -5.08
N LEU A 307 -8.86 -1.71 -4.68
CA LEU A 307 -8.63 -2.03 -3.26
C LEU A 307 -8.33 -0.77 -2.44
N VAL A 308 -7.48 0.12 -2.97
CA VAL A 308 -7.14 1.39 -2.31
C VAL A 308 -8.34 2.33 -2.26
N LEU A 309 -9.05 2.51 -3.39
CA LEU A 309 -10.15 3.46 -3.51
C LEU A 309 -11.47 3.01 -2.86
N SER A 310 -11.60 1.71 -2.58
CA SER A 310 -12.76 1.16 -1.87
C SER A 310 -12.64 1.30 -0.35
N ALA A 311 -11.49 1.74 0.18
CA ALA A 311 -11.33 1.96 1.61
C ALA A 311 -12.19 3.13 2.10
N PHE A 312 -12.80 2.97 3.28
CA PHE A 312 -13.63 3.98 3.94
C PHE A 312 -13.52 3.88 5.47
N PRO A 313 -13.79 4.96 6.22
CA PRO A 313 -13.71 4.93 7.69
C PRO A 313 -14.65 3.88 8.30
N ARG A 314 -14.16 3.04 9.23
CA ARG A 314 -14.95 1.92 9.81
C ARG A 314 -16.22 2.35 10.54
N ASN A 315 -16.26 3.58 11.04
CA ASN A 315 -17.41 4.13 11.73
C ASN A 315 -18.50 4.67 10.79
N MET A 316 -18.28 4.63 9.47
CA MET A 316 -19.27 5.03 8.46
C MET A 316 -20.09 3.83 7.99
N ARG A 317 -21.41 4.03 7.85
CA ARG A 317 -22.30 3.04 7.22
C ARG A 317 -22.61 3.49 5.81
N LEU A 318 -22.20 2.69 4.83
CA LEU A 318 -22.46 2.99 3.42
C LEU A 318 -23.91 2.67 3.06
N PRO A 319 -24.67 3.62 2.48
CA PRO A 319 -25.95 3.31 1.85
C PRO A 319 -25.75 2.33 0.71
N ASP A 320 -26.66 1.38 0.52
CA ASP A 320 -26.58 0.45 -0.61
C ASP A 320 -26.82 1.23 -1.93
N PRO A 321 -25.84 1.27 -2.87
CA PRO A 321 -25.98 1.95 -4.16
C PRO A 321 -27.18 1.47 -4.99
N PHE A 322 -27.64 0.24 -4.78
CA PHE A 322 -28.76 -0.34 -5.52
C PHE A 322 -30.13 -0.05 -4.90
N THR A 323 -30.17 0.71 -3.80
CA THR A 323 -31.44 1.15 -3.18
C THR A 323 -32.23 2.00 -4.18
N PRO A 324 -33.50 1.65 -4.48
CA PRO A 324 -34.30 2.43 -5.42
C PRO A 324 -34.53 3.85 -4.89
N ASN A 325 -34.33 4.85 -5.75
CA ASN A 325 -34.48 6.27 -5.43
C ASN A 325 -33.60 6.76 -4.27
N LEU A 326 -32.38 6.23 -4.15
CA LEU A 326 -31.38 6.71 -3.20
C LEU A 326 -31.12 8.22 -3.40
N LYS A 327 -31.49 9.03 -2.41
CA LYS A 327 -31.28 10.48 -2.44
C LYS A 327 -29.90 10.84 -1.90
N ILE A 328 -28.90 10.85 -2.79
CA ILE A 328 -27.50 11.16 -2.43
C ILE A 328 -27.41 12.54 -1.74
N ASP A 329 -28.15 13.53 -2.24
CA ASP A 329 -28.13 14.91 -1.73
C ASP A 329 -28.62 15.05 -0.28
N SER A 330 -29.28 14.02 0.26
CA SER A 330 -29.76 14.01 1.64
C SER A 330 -28.74 13.49 2.65
N LEU A 331 -27.64 12.89 2.19
CA LEU A 331 -26.63 12.30 3.04
C LEU A 331 -25.80 13.40 3.73
N PRO A 332 -25.68 13.42 5.07
CA PRO A 332 -24.90 14.45 5.76
C PRO A 332 -23.40 14.39 5.43
N GLU A 333 -22.88 13.22 5.07
CA GLU A 333 -21.47 12.96 4.79
C GLU A 333 -20.98 13.71 3.55
N ILE A 334 -21.85 14.00 2.57
CA ILE A 334 -21.46 14.69 1.32
C ILE A 334 -21.02 16.13 1.56
N SER A 335 -21.29 16.70 2.74
CA SER A 335 -20.79 18.03 3.08
C SER A 335 -19.40 18.01 3.72
N GLN A 336 -18.85 16.83 4.03
CA GLN A 336 -17.58 16.68 4.73
C GLN A 336 -16.45 16.29 3.76
N PRO A 337 -15.27 16.91 3.85
CA PRO A 337 -14.12 16.50 3.06
C PRO A 337 -13.62 15.11 3.49
N PRO A 338 -13.02 14.33 2.58
CA PRO A 338 -12.42 13.05 2.93
C PRO A 338 -11.15 13.20 3.79
N ARG A 339 -10.74 12.12 4.46
CA ARG A 339 -9.43 12.04 5.12
C ARG A 339 -8.30 12.02 4.09
N GLY A 340 -7.10 12.44 4.47
CA GLY A 340 -5.92 12.46 3.59
C GLY A 340 -5.96 13.48 2.45
N SER A 341 -6.84 14.49 2.50
CA SER A 341 -7.06 15.47 1.42
C SER A 341 -5.87 16.44 1.18
N THR A 342 -4.68 16.14 1.68
CA THR A 342 -3.48 16.98 1.66
C THR A 342 -2.43 16.49 0.64
N ALA A 343 -2.84 16.09 -0.55
CA ALA A 343 -1.91 15.84 -1.65
C ALA A 343 -1.67 17.12 -2.48
N LEU A 344 -1.10 18.15 -1.85
CA LEU A 344 -0.70 19.40 -2.52
C LEU A 344 0.82 19.54 -2.72
N ALA A 345 1.60 18.55 -2.29
CA ALA A 345 3.07 18.59 -2.39
C ALA A 345 3.56 18.82 -3.83
N THR A 346 2.79 18.38 -4.84
CA THR A 346 3.12 18.52 -6.27
C THR A 346 2.94 19.93 -6.83
N PHE A 347 2.18 20.81 -6.16
CA PHE A 347 1.95 22.19 -6.61
C PHE A 347 2.97 23.20 -6.09
N GLY A 348 3.86 22.78 -5.18
CA GLY A 348 4.55 23.67 -4.25
C GLY A 348 5.59 24.64 -4.82
N THR A 349 5.95 24.60 -6.11
CA THR A 349 7.15 25.35 -6.58
C THR A 349 7.11 25.90 -8.01
N THR A 350 5.95 26.14 -8.62
CA THR A 350 5.91 26.54 -10.05
C THR A 350 5.07 27.78 -10.34
N VAL A 351 5.51 28.51 -11.38
CA VAL A 351 4.74 29.55 -12.09
C VAL A 351 3.33 29.08 -12.42
N PHE A 352 3.19 27.80 -12.79
CA PHE A 352 1.91 27.15 -13.09
C PHE A 352 0.86 27.29 -11.97
N LYS A 353 1.22 27.07 -10.70
CA LYS A 353 0.24 27.20 -9.59
C LYS A 353 -0.27 28.63 -9.47
N LYS A 354 0.63 29.62 -9.63
CA LYS A 354 0.26 31.04 -9.56
C LYS A 354 -0.69 31.41 -10.70
N ASP A 355 -0.41 30.94 -11.91
CA ASP A 355 -1.25 31.20 -13.08
C ASP A 355 -2.62 30.51 -12.94
N LEU A 356 -2.64 29.28 -12.42
CA LEU A 356 -3.87 28.55 -12.08
C LEU A 356 -4.71 29.29 -11.06
N ASP A 357 -4.13 29.72 -9.93
CA ASP A 357 -4.84 30.50 -8.91
C ASP A 357 -5.36 31.83 -9.46
N SER A 358 -4.58 32.48 -10.34
CA SER A 358 -4.99 33.70 -11.01
C SER A 358 -6.22 33.46 -11.90
N TYR A 359 -6.19 32.40 -12.71
CA TYR A 359 -7.31 32.03 -13.58
C TYR A 359 -8.55 31.65 -12.77
N LEU A 360 -8.42 30.82 -11.72
CA LEU A 360 -9.54 30.42 -10.88
C LEU A 360 -10.26 31.62 -10.25
N ARG A 361 -9.51 32.64 -9.83
CA ARG A 361 -10.04 33.84 -9.17
C ARG A 361 -10.59 34.89 -10.15
N THR A 362 -9.93 35.10 -11.28
CA THR A 362 -10.23 36.22 -12.19
C THR A 362 -10.90 35.80 -13.49
N ARG A 363 -10.95 34.49 -13.78
CA ARG A 363 -11.36 33.91 -15.07
C ARG A 363 -10.59 34.50 -16.26
N SER A 364 -9.33 34.89 -16.01
CA SER A 364 -8.45 35.56 -16.97
C SER A 364 -6.98 35.21 -16.69
N PRO A 365 -6.11 35.12 -17.71
CA PRO A 365 -6.42 35.21 -19.14
C PRO A 365 -6.95 33.89 -19.71
N VAL A 366 -7.79 33.94 -20.75
CA VAL A 366 -8.32 32.74 -21.43
C VAL A 366 -7.20 31.91 -22.08
N THR A 367 -6.08 32.54 -22.44
CA THR A 367 -4.89 31.87 -22.98
C THR A 367 -4.34 30.79 -22.05
N PHE A 368 -4.55 30.92 -20.73
CA PHE A 368 -4.18 29.90 -19.76
C PHE A 368 -4.77 28.52 -20.10
N LEU A 369 -6.03 28.48 -20.58
CA LEU A 369 -6.66 27.22 -20.98
C LEU A 369 -5.98 26.59 -22.19
N SER A 370 -5.56 27.40 -23.16
CA SER A 370 -4.82 26.93 -24.34
C SER A 370 -3.43 26.40 -23.97
N ASP A 371 -2.76 27.06 -23.02
CA ASP A 371 -1.42 26.69 -22.56
C ASP A 371 -1.46 25.47 -21.61
N LEU A 372 -2.62 25.17 -21.01
CA LEU A 372 -2.80 24.13 -20.00
C LEU A 372 -2.31 22.75 -20.47
N ARG A 373 -2.57 22.38 -21.74
CA ARG A 373 -2.07 21.12 -22.31
C ARG A 373 -0.54 21.06 -22.29
N GLY A 374 0.13 22.17 -22.62
CA GLY A 374 1.59 22.26 -22.62
C GLY A 374 2.19 22.07 -21.23
N TYR A 375 1.55 22.59 -20.18
CA TYR A 375 1.99 22.37 -18.79
C TYR A 375 1.88 20.91 -18.34
N LEU A 376 0.92 20.15 -18.88
CA LEU A 376 0.66 18.77 -18.48
C LEU A 376 1.54 17.74 -19.21
N GLN A 377 2.16 18.13 -20.32
CA GLN A 377 3.05 17.29 -21.10
C GLN A 377 4.48 17.30 -20.55
N LEU A 378 5.19 16.18 -20.68
CA LEU A 378 6.60 16.08 -20.28
C LEU A 378 7.49 16.76 -21.33
N SER A 379 8.38 17.66 -20.91
CA SER A 379 9.18 18.51 -21.81
C SER A 379 10.26 17.78 -22.63
N ALA A 380 10.51 16.49 -22.36
CA ALA A 380 11.34 15.62 -23.19
C ALA A 380 10.99 14.14 -22.92
N PRO A 381 10.74 13.30 -23.95
CA PRO A 381 10.73 11.86 -23.78
C PRO A 381 12.18 11.42 -23.54
N ASN A 382 12.59 11.31 -22.26
CA ASN A 382 13.90 10.80 -21.94
C ASN A 382 14.05 9.39 -22.53
N THR A 383 15.13 9.21 -23.26
CA THR A 383 15.56 8.03 -24.02
C THR A 383 15.10 6.68 -23.46
N THR A 384 14.61 5.84 -24.38
CA THR A 384 14.34 4.39 -24.29
C THR A 384 13.03 3.96 -23.59
N THR A 385 12.06 3.55 -24.41
CA THR A 385 10.92 2.65 -24.14
C THR A 385 9.68 3.13 -23.37
N ASP A 386 9.68 4.26 -22.66
CA ASP A 386 8.47 4.70 -21.93
C ASP A 386 7.59 5.65 -22.76
N SER A 387 6.45 5.15 -23.23
CA SER A 387 5.45 5.83 -24.06
C SER A 387 4.55 6.82 -23.31
N VAL A 388 4.96 7.36 -22.15
CA VAL A 388 4.11 8.22 -21.32
C VAL A 388 4.37 9.69 -21.67
N HIS A 389 3.41 10.34 -22.31
CA HIS A 389 3.57 11.73 -22.79
C HIS A 389 3.20 12.79 -21.72
N TYR A 390 2.55 12.36 -20.64
CA TYR A 390 1.93 13.25 -19.65
C TYR A 390 2.49 13.06 -18.25
N ASN A 391 2.55 14.15 -17.49
CA ASN A 391 2.88 14.14 -16.07
C ASN A 391 1.65 13.72 -15.25
N ILE A 392 1.51 12.42 -15.00
CA ILE A 392 0.36 11.84 -14.29
C ILE A 392 0.16 12.46 -12.89
N PRO A 393 1.18 12.58 -12.02
CA PRO A 393 1.02 13.25 -10.72
C PRO A 393 0.54 14.70 -10.83
N LEU A 394 0.96 15.44 -11.87
CA LEU A 394 0.51 16.80 -12.11
C LEU A 394 -0.96 16.84 -12.54
N ILE A 395 -1.42 15.93 -13.40
CA ILE A 395 -2.84 15.80 -13.78
C ILE A 395 -3.69 15.45 -12.54
N ASN A 396 -3.28 14.46 -11.76
CA ASN A 396 -3.97 14.04 -10.54
C ASN A 396 -4.06 15.18 -9.53
N GLY A 397 -2.95 15.89 -9.32
CA GLY A 397 -2.89 17.09 -8.50
C GLY A 397 -3.85 18.16 -9.02
N LEU A 398 -3.75 18.54 -10.31
CA LEU A 398 -4.59 19.56 -10.95
C LEU A 398 -6.07 19.30 -10.71
N VAL A 399 -6.52 18.09 -11.00
CA VAL A 399 -7.92 17.70 -10.84
C VAL A 399 -8.37 17.81 -9.40
N LEU A 400 -7.58 17.28 -8.46
CA LEU A 400 -7.91 17.35 -7.03
C LEU A 400 -7.98 18.80 -6.52
N TYR A 401 -7.01 19.63 -6.87
CA TYR A 401 -6.94 21.02 -6.43
C TYR A 401 -8.07 21.89 -6.98
N VAL A 402 -8.36 21.77 -8.29
CA VAL A 402 -9.48 22.49 -8.91
C VAL A 402 -10.81 22.06 -8.28
N GLY A 403 -10.99 20.77 -8.00
CA GLY A 403 -12.20 20.30 -7.30
C GLY A 403 -12.29 20.80 -5.86
N GLN A 404 -11.19 20.76 -5.09
CA GLN A 404 -11.16 21.28 -3.71
C GLN A 404 -11.50 22.76 -3.63
N THR A 405 -10.91 23.57 -4.52
CA THR A 405 -11.18 25.02 -4.59
C THR A 405 -12.62 25.29 -5.03
N ALA A 406 -13.15 24.51 -5.97
CA ALA A 406 -14.55 24.60 -6.38
C ALA A 406 -15.52 24.28 -5.24
N ILE A 407 -15.27 23.20 -4.48
CA ILE A 407 -16.08 22.81 -3.31
C ILE A 407 -16.07 23.91 -2.24
N GLN A 408 -14.95 24.61 -2.05
CA GLN A 408 -14.88 25.74 -1.11
C GLN A 408 -15.66 26.97 -1.61
N SER A 409 -15.80 27.13 -2.93
CA SER A 409 -16.53 28.25 -3.53
C SER A 409 -18.06 28.09 -3.56
N ILE A 410 -18.55 26.86 -3.40
CA ILE A 410 -19.98 26.51 -3.47
C ILE A 410 -20.47 26.07 -2.09
N PRO A 411 -21.65 26.51 -1.62
CA PRO A 411 -22.22 25.99 -0.38
C PRO A 411 -22.35 24.45 -0.42
N PRO A 412 -21.92 23.69 0.61
CA PRO A 412 -21.79 22.23 0.54
C PRO A 412 -23.07 21.47 0.15
N LYS A 413 -24.24 21.94 0.60
CA LYS A 413 -25.55 21.32 0.28
C LYS A 413 -26.18 21.82 -1.03
N SER A 414 -25.50 22.74 -1.73
CA SER A 414 -25.95 23.31 -2.99
C SER A 414 -25.23 22.72 -4.20
N ILE A 415 -24.24 21.85 -3.98
CA ILE A 415 -23.50 21.19 -5.06
C ILE A 415 -24.48 20.36 -5.89
N SER A 416 -24.59 20.69 -7.16
CA SER A 416 -25.40 20.00 -8.16
C SER A 416 -24.81 20.26 -9.53
N MET A 417 -25.28 19.51 -10.54
CA MET A 417 -24.93 19.73 -11.95
C MET A 417 -25.08 21.19 -12.39
N SER A 418 -26.12 21.88 -11.91
CA SER A 418 -26.38 23.28 -12.24
C SER A 418 -25.47 24.28 -11.53
N SER A 419 -25.08 23.99 -10.28
CA SER A 419 -24.28 24.92 -9.48
C SER A 419 -22.80 24.89 -9.82
N ILE A 420 -22.30 23.74 -10.32
CA ILE A 420 -20.90 23.59 -10.75
C ILE A 420 -20.66 24.16 -12.15
N ALA A 421 -21.74 24.29 -12.95
CA ALA A 421 -21.70 24.80 -14.31
C ALA A 421 -21.24 26.26 -14.38
N HIS A 422 -20.70 26.66 -15.53
CA HIS A 422 -20.30 28.05 -15.86
C HIS A 422 -19.35 28.71 -14.84
N SER A 423 -18.51 27.91 -14.17
CA SER A 423 -17.49 28.38 -13.24
C SER A 423 -16.09 28.32 -13.86
N SER A 424 -15.15 29.13 -13.36
CA SER A 424 -13.73 29.07 -13.77
C SER A 424 -13.13 27.67 -13.57
N HIS A 425 -13.59 26.93 -12.55
CA HIS A 425 -13.22 25.55 -12.29
C HIS A 425 -13.70 24.60 -13.39
N MET A 426 -14.96 24.73 -13.82
CA MET A 426 -15.54 23.90 -14.87
C MET A 426 -14.97 24.23 -16.26
N ASP A 427 -14.63 25.50 -16.53
CA ASP A 427 -13.95 25.90 -17.75
C ASP A 427 -12.65 25.08 -17.96
N ILE A 428 -11.89 24.85 -16.88
CA ILE A 428 -10.68 24.02 -16.91
C ILE A 428 -11.03 22.58 -17.29
N PHE A 429 -12.02 21.97 -16.63
CA PHE A 429 -12.39 20.57 -16.90
C PHE A 429 -12.98 20.35 -18.29
N GLN A 430 -13.83 21.25 -18.77
CA GLN A 430 -14.37 21.19 -20.13
C GLN A 430 -13.26 21.38 -21.17
N ASN A 431 -12.35 22.33 -20.95
CA ASN A 431 -11.21 22.53 -21.83
C ASN A 431 -10.29 21.30 -21.85
N LEU A 432 -9.98 20.69 -20.71
CA LEU A 432 -9.18 19.45 -20.66
C LEU A 432 -9.88 18.29 -21.39
N ALA A 433 -11.19 18.14 -21.22
CA ALA A 433 -11.96 17.12 -21.91
C ALA A 433 -11.88 17.26 -23.44
N VAL A 434 -11.90 18.49 -23.97
CA VAL A 434 -11.88 18.74 -25.43
C VAL A 434 -10.46 18.81 -26.00
N ALA A 435 -9.54 19.52 -25.35
CA ALA A 435 -8.23 19.88 -25.89
C ALA A 435 -7.17 18.77 -25.76
N LEU A 436 -7.33 17.84 -24.81
CA LEU A 436 -6.45 16.68 -24.67
C LEU A 436 -6.74 15.64 -25.76
N ASP A 437 -5.68 14.95 -26.18
CA ASP A 437 -5.78 13.73 -26.99
C ASP A 437 -6.33 12.56 -26.17
N THR A 438 -6.53 11.41 -26.82
CA THR A 438 -7.10 10.20 -26.20
C THR A 438 -6.34 9.75 -24.95
N GLU A 439 -5.00 9.81 -24.97
CA GLU A 439 -4.17 9.43 -23.82
C GLU A 439 -4.35 10.42 -22.65
N GLY A 440 -4.19 11.72 -22.92
CA GLY A 440 -4.34 12.75 -21.90
C GLY A 440 -5.74 12.76 -21.30
N ARG A 441 -6.78 12.62 -22.13
CA ARG A 441 -8.17 12.56 -21.70
C ARG A 441 -8.43 11.33 -20.84
N TYR A 442 -7.90 10.16 -21.20
CA TYR A 442 -8.00 8.96 -20.39
C TYR A 442 -7.37 9.14 -19.00
N LEU A 443 -6.20 9.78 -18.90
CA LEU A 443 -5.54 10.08 -17.62
C LEU A 443 -6.34 11.10 -16.79
N PHE A 444 -6.85 12.15 -17.42
CA PHE A 444 -7.70 13.17 -16.80
C PHE A 444 -8.99 12.57 -16.22
N LEU A 445 -9.70 11.75 -17.00
CA LEU A 445 -10.92 11.08 -16.54
C LEU A 445 -10.62 10.07 -15.42
N ASN A 446 -9.48 9.38 -15.48
CA ASN A 446 -9.02 8.54 -14.38
C ASN A 446 -8.74 9.34 -13.10
N ALA A 447 -8.19 10.54 -13.21
CA ALA A 447 -7.94 11.44 -12.08
C ALA A 447 -9.26 11.89 -11.41
N ILE A 448 -10.32 12.15 -12.19
CA ILE A 448 -11.68 12.40 -11.67
C ILE A 448 -12.24 11.15 -11.01
N ALA A 449 -12.16 9.99 -11.70
CA ALA A 449 -12.70 8.74 -11.19
C ALA A 449 -12.01 8.24 -9.90
N ASN A 450 -10.76 8.62 -9.66
CA ASN A 450 -10.05 8.35 -8.40
C ASN A 450 -10.70 9.03 -7.18
N GLN A 451 -11.52 10.06 -7.40
CA GLN A 451 -12.22 10.79 -6.35
C GLN A 451 -13.56 10.16 -5.97
N LEU A 452 -14.07 9.23 -6.79
CA LEU A 452 -15.36 8.56 -6.61
C LEU A 452 -15.26 7.42 -5.57
N ARG A 453 -15.04 7.79 -4.31
CA ARG A 453 -14.78 6.85 -3.18
C ARG A 453 -16.03 6.67 -2.31
N TYR A 454 -15.90 6.71 -0.98
CA TYR A 454 -17.02 6.69 -0.05
C TYR A 454 -17.80 8.03 -0.03
N PRO A 455 -18.99 8.12 0.58
CA PRO A 455 -19.73 9.38 0.72
C PRO A 455 -18.90 10.48 1.39
N ASN A 456 -18.56 11.51 0.61
CA ASN A 456 -17.85 12.72 1.04
C ASN A 456 -18.04 13.82 -0.01
N SER A 457 -17.62 15.05 0.29
CA SER A 457 -17.80 16.20 -0.60
C SER A 457 -17.07 16.11 -1.93
N HIS A 458 -15.90 15.45 -1.97
CA HIS A 458 -15.17 15.22 -3.21
C HIS A 458 -15.93 14.23 -4.08
N THR A 459 -16.32 13.08 -3.52
CA THR A 459 -17.09 12.06 -4.24
C THR A 459 -18.33 12.66 -4.88
N HIS A 460 -19.09 13.49 -4.15
CA HIS A 460 -20.28 14.16 -4.68
C HIS A 460 -19.94 15.17 -5.79
N TYR A 461 -18.98 16.07 -5.55
CA TYR A 461 -18.57 17.07 -6.56
C TYR A 461 -18.05 16.42 -7.85
N PHE A 462 -17.17 15.43 -7.75
CA PHE A 462 -16.59 14.76 -8.92
C PHE A 462 -17.58 13.82 -9.62
N SER A 463 -18.57 13.28 -8.90
CA SER A 463 -19.71 12.57 -9.51
C SER A 463 -20.51 13.51 -10.40
N CYS A 464 -20.91 14.67 -9.87
CA CYS A 464 -21.59 15.70 -10.67
C CYS A 464 -20.71 16.21 -11.83
N THR A 465 -19.41 16.41 -11.60
CA THR A 465 -18.48 16.85 -12.65
C THR A 465 -18.44 15.86 -13.81
N LEU A 466 -18.33 14.56 -13.52
CA LEU A 466 -18.25 13.53 -14.56
C LEU A 466 -19.57 13.41 -15.34
N LEU A 467 -20.70 13.45 -14.65
CA LEU A 467 -22.03 13.45 -15.28
C LEU A 467 -22.25 14.72 -16.12
N TYR A 468 -21.76 15.87 -15.68
CA TYR A 468 -21.84 17.14 -16.43
C TYR A 468 -21.02 17.08 -17.70
N LEU A 469 -19.78 16.58 -17.64
CA LEU A 469 -18.94 16.38 -18.81
C LEU A 469 -19.57 15.41 -19.82
N PHE A 470 -20.30 14.40 -19.36
CA PHE A 470 -21.04 13.48 -20.25
C PHE A 470 -22.24 14.17 -20.93
N ALA A 471 -23.00 14.96 -20.18
CA ALA A 471 -24.20 15.64 -20.69
C ALA A 471 -23.87 16.77 -21.68
N GLU A 472 -22.83 17.56 -21.39
CA GLU A 472 -22.45 18.75 -22.18
C GLU A 472 -21.42 18.46 -23.27
N SER A 473 -20.96 17.21 -23.41
CA SER A 473 -20.01 16.87 -24.47
C SER A 473 -20.70 16.87 -25.84
N ASN A 474 -20.10 17.59 -26.79
CA ASN A 474 -20.56 17.63 -28.19
C ASN A 474 -20.05 16.46 -29.04
N THR A 475 -19.23 15.57 -28.47
CA THR A 475 -18.56 14.48 -29.20
C THR A 475 -18.72 13.16 -28.47
N GLU A 476 -19.21 12.13 -29.17
CA GLU A 476 -19.40 10.79 -28.57
C GLU A 476 -18.10 10.18 -28.06
N ALA A 477 -16.94 10.54 -28.63
CA ALA A 477 -15.65 10.04 -28.16
C ALA A 477 -15.35 10.39 -26.68
N ILE A 478 -15.87 11.51 -26.17
CA ILE A 478 -15.73 11.87 -24.75
C ILE A 478 -16.67 11.01 -23.90
N GLN A 479 -17.91 10.83 -24.35
CA GLN A 479 -18.94 10.01 -23.68
C GLN A 479 -18.52 8.54 -23.59
N GLU A 480 -17.97 8.00 -24.68
CA GLU A 480 -17.40 6.66 -24.75
C GLU A 480 -16.24 6.51 -23.75
N GLN A 481 -15.31 7.46 -23.70
CA GLN A 481 -14.18 7.38 -22.77
C GLN A 481 -14.59 7.50 -21.30
N ILE A 482 -15.56 8.37 -20.97
CA ILE A 482 -16.15 8.44 -19.62
C ILE A 482 -16.73 7.07 -19.26
N THR A 483 -17.53 6.50 -20.15
CA THR A 483 -18.16 5.19 -19.96
C THR A 483 -17.11 4.10 -19.78
N ARG A 484 -16.05 4.09 -20.61
CA ARG A 484 -14.94 3.13 -20.53
C ARG A 484 -14.21 3.21 -19.18
N VAL A 485 -13.87 4.41 -18.70
CA VAL A 485 -13.18 4.59 -17.41
C VAL A 485 -14.02 4.11 -16.23
N LEU A 486 -15.33 4.32 -16.27
CA LEU A 486 -16.23 3.78 -15.25
C LEU A 486 -16.35 2.25 -15.35
N LEU A 487 -16.54 1.74 -16.56
CA LEU A 487 -16.80 0.32 -16.81
C LEU A 487 -15.59 -0.56 -16.52
N GLU A 488 -14.39 -0.16 -16.95
CA GLU A 488 -13.16 -0.94 -16.71
C GLU A 488 -12.91 -1.14 -15.20
N ARG A 489 -13.35 -0.20 -14.37
CA ARG A 489 -13.28 -0.28 -12.90
C ARG A 489 -14.39 -1.13 -12.27
N LEU A 490 -15.45 -1.46 -13.00
CA LEU A 490 -16.58 -2.27 -12.52
C LEU A 490 -16.51 -3.74 -12.99
N ILE A 491 -15.86 -4.01 -14.12
CA ILE A 491 -15.69 -5.39 -14.65
C ILE A 491 -14.71 -6.25 -13.86
N VAL A 492 -13.87 -5.62 -13.03
CA VAL A 492 -12.92 -6.35 -12.18
C VAL A 492 -13.61 -6.96 -10.97
N ASN A 493 -12.91 -7.88 -10.30
CA ASN A 493 -13.39 -8.47 -9.07
C ASN A 493 -13.59 -7.39 -8.00
N ARG A 494 -14.55 -7.64 -7.11
CA ARG A 494 -14.77 -6.81 -5.92
C ARG A 494 -13.48 -6.65 -5.10
N PRO A 495 -13.32 -5.56 -4.35
CA PRO A 495 -14.31 -4.50 -4.07
C PRO A 495 -14.43 -3.43 -5.17
N HIS A 496 -15.53 -2.68 -5.13
CA HIS A 496 -15.77 -1.52 -5.99
C HIS A 496 -15.99 -0.28 -5.13
N PRO A 497 -15.41 0.89 -5.47
CA PRO A 497 -15.68 2.13 -4.75
C PRO A 497 -17.16 2.52 -4.81
N TRP A 498 -17.72 2.97 -3.69
CA TRP A 498 -19.14 3.31 -3.57
C TRP A 498 -19.59 4.39 -4.57
N GLY A 499 -18.85 5.49 -4.66
CA GLY A 499 -19.14 6.63 -5.52
C GLY A 499 -19.01 6.29 -7.00
N LEU A 500 -18.13 5.36 -7.34
CA LEU A 500 -18.01 4.84 -8.70
C LEU A 500 -19.31 4.14 -9.12
N LEU A 501 -19.81 3.22 -8.29
CA LEU A 501 -21.08 2.53 -8.52
C LEU A 501 -22.23 3.53 -8.62
N VAL A 502 -22.35 4.45 -7.66
CA VAL A 502 -23.41 5.46 -7.63
C VAL A 502 -23.41 6.34 -8.88
N THR A 503 -22.24 6.82 -9.32
CA THR A 503 -22.12 7.65 -10.51
C THR A 503 -22.52 6.88 -11.77
N PHE A 504 -22.09 5.62 -11.87
CA PHE A 504 -22.44 4.77 -13.01
C PHE A 504 -23.94 4.42 -13.05
N ILE A 505 -24.54 4.13 -11.90
CA ILE A 505 -25.98 3.85 -11.78
C ILE A 505 -26.80 5.09 -12.20
N GLU A 506 -26.40 6.27 -11.77
CA GLU A 506 -27.07 7.52 -12.18
C GLU A 506 -26.99 7.75 -13.69
N LEU A 507 -25.80 7.54 -14.28
CA LEU A 507 -25.57 7.68 -15.72
C LEU A 507 -26.50 6.78 -16.56
N ILE A 508 -26.69 5.52 -16.15
CA ILE A 508 -27.48 4.55 -16.92
C ILE A 508 -28.99 4.63 -16.63
N LYS A 509 -29.41 5.13 -15.46
CA LYS A 509 -30.81 5.16 -15.04
C LYS A 509 -31.50 6.49 -15.36
N ASN A 510 -30.79 7.60 -15.29
CA ASN A 510 -31.40 8.90 -15.51
C ASN A 510 -31.62 9.13 -17.02
N PRO A 511 -32.89 9.23 -17.47
CA PRO A 511 -33.20 9.33 -18.89
C PRO A 511 -32.68 10.62 -19.53
N SER A 512 -32.30 11.63 -18.74
CA SER A 512 -31.74 12.89 -19.23
C SER A 512 -30.43 12.68 -20.01
N PHE A 513 -29.62 11.69 -19.62
CA PHE A 513 -28.35 11.37 -20.29
C PHE A 513 -28.53 10.57 -21.58
N LYS A 514 -29.72 10.00 -21.83
CA LYS A 514 -30.02 9.18 -23.03
C LYS A 514 -28.96 8.10 -23.29
N PHE A 515 -28.35 7.56 -22.24
CA PHE A 515 -27.20 6.65 -22.30
C PHE A 515 -27.40 5.50 -23.32
N TRP A 516 -28.54 4.82 -23.26
CA TRP A 516 -28.89 3.68 -24.12
C TRP A 516 -29.14 4.01 -25.60
N ASN A 517 -29.16 5.30 -25.96
CA ASN A 517 -29.36 5.75 -27.34
C ASN A 517 -28.03 5.95 -28.08
N HIS A 518 -26.90 5.95 -27.39
CA HIS A 518 -25.58 6.12 -28.01
C HIS A 518 -25.11 4.85 -28.72
N GLU A 519 -24.44 5.02 -29.86
CA GLU A 519 -24.00 3.89 -30.71
C GLU A 519 -22.95 3.01 -30.01
N PHE A 520 -22.04 3.63 -29.25
CA PHE A 520 -20.98 2.91 -28.54
C PHE A 520 -21.50 1.97 -27.44
N VAL A 521 -22.74 2.12 -26.97
CA VAL A 521 -23.35 1.22 -25.99
C VAL A 521 -23.82 -0.10 -26.63
N ARG A 522 -24.12 -0.07 -27.94
CA ARG A 522 -24.60 -1.22 -28.72
C ARG A 522 -23.56 -1.74 -29.71
N CYS A 523 -22.31 -1.30 -29.60
CA CYS A 523 -21.25 -1.67 -30.53
C CYS A 523 -20.87 -3.15 -30.45
N ALA A 524 -21.08 -3.79 -29.29
CA ALA A 524 -20.81 -5.20 -29.06
C ALA A 524 -21.85 -5.82 -28.12
N PRO A 525 -22.43 -7.00 -28.46
CA PRO A 525 -23.41 -7.69 -27.60
C PRO A 525 -22.89 -8.02 -26.20
N GLU A 526 -21.58 -8.24 -26.04
CA GLU A 526 -20.95 -8.50 -24.74
C GLU A 526 -20.98 -7.27 -23.84
N ILE A 527 -20.73 -6.08 -24.41
CA ILE A 527 -20.74 -4.79 -23.70
C ILE A 527 -22.18 -4.45 -23.29
N GLU A 528 -23.14 -4.66 -24.20
CA GLU A 528 -24.57 -4.45 -23.92
C GLU A 528 -25.06 -5.37 -22.79
N LYS A 529 -24.74 -6.68 -22.84
CA LYS A 529 -25.06 -7.63 -21.77
C LYS A 529 -24.44 -7.27 -20.43
N LEU A 530 -23.22 -6.74 -20.44
CA LEU A 530 -22.55 -6.28 -19.24
C LEU A 530 -23.28 -5.07 -18.62
N PHE A 531 -23.64 -4.08 -19.43
CA PHE A 531 -24.45 -2.94 -18.98
C PHE A 531 -25.81 -3.37 -18.43
N GLU A 532 -26.49 -4.28 -19.13
CA GLU A 532 -27.76 -4.85 -18.68
C GLU A 532 -27.63 -5.63 -17.37
N SER A 533 -26.54 -6.38 -17.18
CA SER A 533 -26.30 -7.13 -15.95
C SER A 533 -26.17 -6.18 -14.77
N VAL A 534 -25.40 -5.09 -14.91
CA VAL A 534 -25.27 -4.07 -13.86
C VAL A 534 -26.63 -3.40 -13.62
N ALA A 535 -27.34 -2.99 -14.66
CA ALA A 535 -28.66 -2.38 -14.56
C ALA A 535 -29.71 -3.30 -13.90
N ARG A 536 -29.68 -4.61 -14.20
CA ARG A 536 -30.57 -5.62 -13.60
C ARG A 536 -30.28 -5.84 -12.12
N SER A 537 -29.01 -5.86 -11.70
CA SER A 537 -28.64 -5.88 -10.29
C SER A 537 -29.20 -4.66 -9.53
N CYS A 538 -29.33 -3.50 -10.17
CA CYS A 538 -30.00 -2.32 -9.62
C CYS A 538 -31.52 -2.44 -9.52
N ASN A 539 -32.16 -3.19 -10.42
CA ASN A 539 -33.63 -3.29 -10.48
C ASN A 539 -34.19 -4.49 -9.71
N GLY A 540 -33.43 -5.57 -9.54
CA GLY A 540 -33.84 -6.79 -8.83
C GLY A 540 -33.95 -6.66 -7.30
N ALA A 541 -33.32 -5.64 -6.70
CA ALA A 541 -33.48 -5.33 -5.28
C ALA A 541 -34.91 -4.84 -4.93
N ALA A 542 -35.67 -4.34 -5.92
CA ALA A 542 -37.05 -3.91 -5.74
C ALA A 542 -38.07 -5.06 -5.65
N HIS A 543 -37.66 -6.33 -5.83
CA HIS A 543 -38.58 -7.48 -5.84
C HIS A 543 -38.23 -8.60 -4.84
N ARG A 544 -37.15 -8.50 -4.05
CA ARG A 544 -36.84 -9.47 -2.97
C ARG A 544 -37.54 -9.17 -1.64
N GLY A 545 -38.71 -8.53 -1.71
CA GLY A 545 -39.59 -8.26 -0.59
C GLY A 545 -40.88 -9.06 -0.65
N THR A 546 -40.89 -10.29 -1.15
CA THR A 546 -41.93 -11.32 -0.91
C THR A 546 -41.60 -12.63 -1.66
N ALA A 547 -41.77 -13.77 -0.98
CA ALA A 547 -41.80 -15.16 -1.48
C ALA A 547 -40.49 -15.95 -1.75
N GLY A 548 -40.20 -16.91 -0.85
CA GLY A 548 -40.15 -18.37 -1.09
C GLY A 548 -39.29 -19.02 -2.19
N THR A 549 -38.23 -19.73 -1.75
CA THR A 549 -37.68 -21.05 -2.21
C THR A 549 -37.29 -21.33 -3.67
N GLY A 550 -36.02 -21.74 -3.87
CA GLY A 550 -35.54 -22.62 -4.97
C GLY A 550 -34.19 -22.21 -5.58
N PRO A 551 -33.16 -23.09 -5.69
CA PRO A 551 -31.86 -22.71 -6.22
C PRO A 551 -31.80 -22.88 -7.75
N SER A 552 -31.37 -21.83 -8.44
CA SER A 552 -30.96 -21.86 -9.84
C SER A 552 -29.53 -21.34 -9.92
N THR A 553 -28.61 -22.22 -10.31
CA THR A 553 -27.17 -21.99 -10.46
C THR A 553 -26.91 -21.25 -11.78
N ALA A 554 -26.74 -19.92 -11.74
CA ALA A 554 -26.05 -19.14 -12.77
C ALA A 554 -25.74 -17.67 -12.40
N ASP A 555 -26.22 -17.14 -11.26
CA ASP A 555 -26.06 -15.72 -10.93
C ASP A 555 -25.25 -15.50 -9.65
N THR A 556 -23.94 -15.31 -9.80
CA THR A 556 -23.08 -14.87 -8.68
C THR A 556 -21.94 -14.03 -9.22
N ASN A 557 -22.04 -12.71 -9.06
CA ASN A 557 -20.87 -11.82 -8.86
C ASN A 557 -21.24 -10.38 -8.45
N ILE A 558 -22.48 -9.92 -8.65
CA ILE A 558 -22.83 -8.50 -8.41
C ILE A 558 -23.83 -8.28 -7.25
N SER A 559 -24.49 -9.32 -6.71
CA SER A 559 -25.64 -9.09 -5.81
C SER A 559 -25.61 -9.74 -4.41
N GLN A 560 -24.48 -10.27 -3.92
CA GLN A 560 -24.43 -10.76 -2.53
C GLN A 560 -23.18 -10.29 -1.80
N THR A 561 -23.32 -10.06 -0.49
CA THR A 561 -22.33 -9.63 0.53
C THR A 561 -21.87 -8.16 0.54
N ASN A 562 -22.80 -7.27 0.94
CA ASN A 562 -22.52 -6.13 1.85
C ASN A 562 -22.78 -6.54 3.34
N GLN A 563 -22.76 -7.84 3.62
CA GLN A 563 -22.86 -8.42 4.95
C GLN A 563 -21.64 -9.30 5.20
N MET A 564 -20.47 -8.68 5.36
CA MET A 564 -19.40 -9.22 6.19
C MET A 564 -18.76 -8.02 6.88
N THR A 565 -19.27 -7.74 8.08
CA THR A 565 -18.46 -7.26 9.21
C THR A 565 -17.29 -8.18 9.46
#